data_AF-A0A9D3LIM4-F1
#
_entry.id   AF-A0A9D3LIM4-F1
#
_cell.length_a   1.000
_cell.length_b   1.000
_cell.length_c   1.000
_cell.angle_alpha   90.00
_cell.angle_beta   90.00
_cell.angle_gamma   90.00
#
_symmetry.space_group_name_H-M   'P 1'
#
loop_
_entity.id
_entity.type
_entity.pdbx_description
1 polymer ?
#
loop_
_entity_poly.entity_id
_entity_poly.type
_entity_poly.pdbx_seq_one_letter_code
_entity_poly.pdbx_strand_id
1 'polypeptide(L)'
;MHGPHPGKDGLGAHKSAGMLRHLRGVCLLVLWLAAGGRALQITAQREGCQTPESAGKPPCPAMRKWMSLVSNVDQGIKTSDNETILEGPHVLGKIKGTPEYGCILKQIFEFYAKVLAVGQRKGGNYTDLSHLLGRLKRCLLKVHCPGLCKKINRQAKKQTVEVDNVSDLSPRQLAMFQIQKLQGAKRRLAKDLGTLEKAIVELKGLQFYDSNTEVRVGTCPTKAP
;
A
#
# COMPACT_ATOMS: atom_id res chain seq x y z
N MET A 1 3.95 -69.11 -7.92
CA MET A 1 5.00 -69.93 -8.58
C MET A 1 5.18 -69.44 -10.00
N HIS A 2 6.30 -68.74 -10.23
CA HIS A 2 7.06 -68.49 -11.46
C HIS A 2 7.80 -67.17 -11.21
N GLY A 3 9.09 -67.29 -10.84
CA GLY A 3 10.05 -66.20 -10.90
C GLY A 3 10.59 -66.06 -12.34
N PRO A 4 11.87 -65.70 -12.52
CA PRO A 4 12.39 -64.33 -12.41
C PRO A 4 13.31 -63.93 -13.60
N HIS A 5 13.88 -62.71 -13.51
CA HIS A 5 15.20 -62.29 -14.06
C HIS A 5 15.30 -61.90 -15.58
N PRO A 6 16.42 -61.30 -16.07
CA PRO A 6 16.91 -59.93 -15.80
C PRO A 6 17.59 -59.27 -17.05
N GLY A 7 18.23 -58.10 -16.85
CA GLY A 7 19.41 -57.68 -17.61
C GLY A 7 19.20 -56.53 -18.60
N LYS A 8 20.20 -55.70 -18.94
CA LYS A 8 21.53 -55.35 -18.41
C LYS A 8 22.11 -54.32 -19.40
N ASP A 9 22.85 -53.35 -18.88
CA ASP A 9 24.10 -52.74 -19.36
C ASP A 9 24.25 -52.12 -20.78
N GLY A 10 24.97 -50.98 -20.80
CA GLY A 10 25.61 -50.34 -21.96
C GLY A 10 25.57 -48.81 -21.83
N LEU A 11 26.51 -48.08 -21.20
CA LEU A 11 27.97 -47.91 -21.42
C LEU A 11 28.37 -47.38 -22.81
N GLY A 12 29.04 -46.21 -22.82
CA GLY A 12 29.76 -45.59 -23.95
C GLY A 12 29.37 -44.11 -24.15
N ALA A 13 29.99 -43.11 -23.51
CA ALA A 13 31.35 -42.57 -23.68
C ALA A 13 31.64 -41.99 -25.09
N HIS A 14 31.75 -40.66 -25.20
CA HIS A 14 32.97 -39.89 -25.56
C HIS A 14 32.70 -38.57 -26.31
N LYS A 15 33.42 -37.51 -25.88
CA LYS A 15 34.04 -36.40 -26.66
C LYS A 15 33.06 -35.45 -27.41
N SER A 16 33.28 -34.15 -27.56
CA SER A 16 34.40 -33.24 -27.30
C SER A 16 33.89 -31.79 -27.50
N ALA A 17 34.58 -30.85 -26.85
CA ALA A 17 34.97 -29.52 -27.33
C ALA A 17 33.93 -28.52 -27.90
N GLY A 18 33.96 -27.31 -27.34
CA GLY A 18 33.38 -26.08 -27.92
C GLY A 18 33.22 -24.99 -26.84
N MET A 19 34.30 -24.30 -26.43
CA MET A 19 34.72 -23.00 -26.99
C MET A 19 33.66 -21.90 -26.68
N LEU A 20 33.75 -21.23 -25.54
CA LEU A 20 34.48 -19.97 -25.30
C LEU A 20 34.09 -18.82 -26.27
N ARG A 21 33.71 -17.67 -25.67
CA ARG A 21 33.43 -16.31 -26.24
C ARG A 21 31.93 -16.09 -26.51
N HIS A 22 31.22 -15.17 -25.85
CA HIS A 22 31.51 -13.74 -25.73
C HIS A 22 30.97 -13.13 -24.41
N LEU A 23 31.86 -12.85 -23.46
CA LEU A 23 31.73 -11.71 -22.55
C LEU A 23 32.77 -10.69 -22.99
N ARG A 24 32.31 -9.69 -23.75
CA ARG A 24 33.01 -8.44 -24.09
C ARG A 24 31.91 -7.38 -24.05
N GLY A 25 31.94 -6.31 -23.28
CA GLY A 25 33.00 -5.75 -22.46
C GLY A 25 32.84 -4.24 -22.50
N VAL A 26 32.66 -3.59 -21.35
CA VAL A 26 33.03 -2.17 -21.12
C VAL A 26 33.40 -2.03 -19.64
N CYS A 27 34.63 -2.42 -19.33
CA CYS A 27 35.36 -1.96 -18.14
C CYS A 27 36.80 -1.73 -18.59
N LEU A 28 36.99 -0.59 -19.23
CA LEU A 28 38.26 0.04 -19.57
C LEU A 28 38.02 1.51 -19.16
N LEU A 29 38.89 2.26 -18.50
CA LEU A 29 40.34 2.18 -18.39
C LEU A 29 40.69 3.29 -17.38
N VAL A 30 41.27 3.00 -16.21
CA VAL A 30 41.88 4.05 -15.36
C VAL A 30 43.14 3.49 -14.71
N LEU A 31 44.16 4.36 -14.69
CA LEU A 31 45.50 4.23 -14.11
C LEU A 31 46.52 3.57 -15.02
N TRP A 32 47.35 4.39 -15.65
CA TRP A 32 48.76 4.58 -15.27
C TRP A 32 49.24 5.93 -15.81
N LEU A 33 49.38 6.93 -14.93
CA LEU A 33 50.30 8.05 -15.12
C LEU A 33 51.00 8.29 -13.79
N ALA A 34 52.30 7.99 -13.78
CA ALA A 34 53.19 8.33 -12.69
C ALA A 34 53.81 9.71 -12.91
N ALA A 35 54.23 10.30 -11.80
CA ALA A 35 55.08 11.48 -11.65
C ALA A 35 54.39 12.86 -11.78
N GLY A 36 54.11 13.44 -10.60
CA GLY A 36 54.16 14.89 -10.44
C GLY A 36 52.98 15.52 -9.73
N GLY A 37 53.07 15.65 -8.40
CA GLY A 37 52.51 16.80 -7.71
C GLY A 37 51.10 16.69 -7.14
N ARG A 38 51.04 16.87 -5.82
CA ARG A 38 49.90 17.28 -4.97
C ARG A 38 48.82 16.22 -4.72
N ALA A 39 48.90 15.68 -3.51
CA ALA A 39 47.83 14.98 -2.83
C ALA A 39 46.57 15.88 -2.75
N LEU A 40 45.55 15.55 -3.56
CA LEU A 40 44.17 15.88 -3.26
C LEU A 40 43.54 14.65 -2.61
N GLN A 41 43.24 14.75 -1.31
CA GLN A 41 42.33 13.83 -0.64
C GLN A 41 40.94 14.01 -1.22
N ILE A 42 40.59 13.19 -2.22
CA ILE A 42 39.20 13.06 -2.67
C ILE A 42 38.53 12.10 -1.70
N THR A 43 37.78 12.67 -0.76
CA THR A 43 36.77 11.95 0.02
C THR A 43 35.81 11.28 -0.95
N ALA A 44 35.91 9.94 -1.04
CA ALA A 44 34.93 9.14 -1.75
C ALA A 44 33.61 9.19 -0.95
N GLN A 45 32.80 10.19 -1.27
CA GLN A 45 31.41 10.27 -0.84
C GLN A 45 30.69 9.10 -1.52
N ARG A 46 30.35 8.10 -0.72
CA ARG A 46 29.60 6.91 -1.12
C ARG A 46 28.14 7.33 -1.34
N GLU A 47 27.87 8.09 -2.39
CA GLU A 47 26.51 8.29 -2.86
C GLU A 47 26.03 6.99 -3.49
N GLY A 48 25.00 6.41 -2.86
CA GLY A 48 24.46 5.12 -3.21
C GLY A 48 24.04 5.04 -4.67
N CYS A 49 24.24 3.87 -5.25
CA CYS A 49 23.65 3.49 -6.53
C CYS A 49 22.13 3.71 -6.46
N GLN A 50 21.66 4.81 -7.07
CA GLN A 50 20.26 4.97 -7.41
C GLN A 50 19.97 4.01 -8.57
N THR A 51 19.14 3.01 -8.31
CA THR A 51 18.58 2.18 -9.37
C THR A 51 17.68 3.03 -10.27
N PRO A 52 17.74 2.87 -11.60
CA PRO A 52 16.92 3.62 -12.54
C PRO A 52 15.53 2.99 -12.61
N GLU A 53 14.72 3.17 -11.56
CA GLU A 53 13.34 2.70 -11.54
C GLU A 53 12.41 3.84 -11.10
N SER A 54 12.05 4.73 -12.03
CA SER A 54 10.78 5.48 -12.12
C SER A 54 10.90 6.82 -12.87
N ALA A 55 11.36 6.79 -14.12
CA ALA A 55 11.05 7.88 -15.03
C ALA A 55 9.53 7.93 -15.25
N GLY A 56 8.83 8.85 -14.58
CA GLY A 56 7.47 9.27 -14.95
C GLY A 56 6.38 9.29 -13.87
N LYS A 57 6.64 8.89 -12.62
CA LYS A 57 5.66 9.08 -11.52
C LYS A 57 6.17 10.10 -10.51
N PRO A 58 5.41 11.18 -10.22
CA PRO A 58 5.81 12.13 -9.21
C PRO A 58 5.96 11.41 -7.86
N PRO A 59 6.97 11.78 -7.05
CA PRO A 59 7.17 11.15 -5.76
C PRO A 59 5.92 11.26 -4.90
N CYS A 60 5.67 10.19 -4.17
CA CYS A 60 4.63 10.12 -3.16
C CYS A 60 4.75 11.31 -2.20
N PRO A 61 3.67 12.06 -1.95
CA PRO A 61 3.74 13.15 -0.99
C PRO A 61 4.16 12.64 0.38
N ALA A 62 5.05 13.38 1.06
CA ALA A 62 5.44 13.04 2.42
C ALA A 62 4.21 13.09 3.35
N MET A 63 3.98 12.01 4.11
CA MET A 63 2.88 11.93 5.08
C MET A 63 2.96 13.03 6.15
N ARG A 64 4.16 13.56 6.43
CA ARG A 64 4.33 14.74 7.29
C ARG A 64 3.54 15.96 6.81
N LYS A 65 3.49 16.21 5.49
CA LYS A 65 2.72 17.32 4.92
C LYS A 65 1.21 17.11 5.10
N TRP A 66 0.75 15.85 5.01
CA TRP A 66 -0.63 15.49 5.30
C TRP A 66 -0.99 15.83 6.74
N MET A 67 -0.17 15.36 7.69
CA MET A 67 -0.40 15.61 9.12
C MET A 67 -0.45 17.09 9.46
N SER A 68 0.48 17.88 8.91
CA SER A 68 0.48 19.34 9.13
C SER A 68 -0.80 20.02 8.62
N LEU A 69 -1.30 19.64 7.44
CA LEU A 69 -2.54 20.22 6.91
C LEU A 69 -3.77 19.76 7.69
N VAL A 70 -3.80 18.50 8.15
CA VAL A 70 -4.90 17.98 8.97
C VAL A 70 -4.97 18.71 10.31
N SER A 71 -3.82 18.89 10.98
CA SER A 71 -3.76 19.59 12.27
C SER A 71 -4.27 21.04 12.21
N ASN A 72 -4.13 21.70 11.06
CA ASN A 72 -4.65 23.06 10.89
C ASN A 72 -6.18 23.08 10.77
N VAL A 73 -6.79 22.02 10.24
CA VAL A 73 -8.24 21.98 10.01
C VAL A 73 -9.03 21.28 11.11
N ASP A 74 -8.39 20.43 11.92
CA ASP A 74 -9.03 19.79 13.06
C ASP A 74 -8.92 20.61 14.35
N GLN A 75 -8.14 21.69 14.34
CA GLN A 75 -7.96 22.59 15.47
C GLN A 75 -9.29 23.19 15.93
N GLY A 76 -9.63 22.96 17.20
CA GLY A 76 -10.85 23.51 17.82
C GLY A 76 -12.11 22.68 17.61
N ILE A 77 -12.06 21.61 16.80
CA ILE A 77 -13.19 20.69 16.66
C ILE A 77 -13.26 19.79 17.91
N LYS A 78 -14.39 19.83 18.62
CA LYS A 78 -14.68 18.94 19.74
C LYS A 78 -15.70 17.91 19.30
N THR A 79 -15.31 16.64 19.28
CA THR A 79 -16.21 15.54 18.90
C THR A 79 -16.74 14.86 20.15
N SER A 80 -18.06 14.80 20.32
CA SER A 80 -18.70 14.06 21.41
C SER A 80 -18.91 12.58 21.11
N ASP A 81 -18.74 12.17 19.85
CA ASP A 81 -19.07 10.83 19.39
C ASP A 81 -17.92 9.84 19.71
N ASN A 82 -18.24 8.80 20.48
CA ASN A 82 -17.25 7.78 20.88
C ASN A 82 -17.03 6.75 19.76
N GLU A 83 -17.96 6.62 18.82
CA GLU A 83 -17.81 5.70 17.70
C GLU A 83 -16.74 6.24 16.73
N THR A 84 -15.69 5.44 16.47
CA THR A 84 -14.68 5.79 15.47
C THR A 84 -15.17 5.47 14.07
N ILE A 85 -14.74 6.21 13.05
CA ILE A 85 -15.02 5.88 11.65
C ILE A 85 -13.95 4.94 11.10
N LEU A 86 -12.68 5.21 11.44
CA LEU A 86 -11.54 4.37 11.12
C LEU A 86 -11.17 3.44 12.28
N GLU A 87 -10.79 2.21 11.91
CA GLU A 87 -10.14 1.28 12.81
C GLU A 87 -8.71 1.73 13.13
N GLY A 88 -8.32 1.54 14.39
CA GLY A 88 -7.01 1.93 14.91
C GLY A 88 -5.86 1.08 14.36
N PRO A 89 -4.61 1.50 14.63
CA PRO A 89 -3.41 0.88 14.06
C PRO A 89 -3.25 -0.61 14.42
N HIS A 90 -3.68 -1.02 15.62
CA HIS A 90 -3.64 -2.43 16.03
C HIS A 90 -4.51 -3.33 15.13
N VAL A 91 -5.73 -2.89 14.83
CA VAL A 91 -6.67 -3.62 13.95
C VAL A 91 -6.16 -3.58 12.51
N LEU A 92 -5.65 -2.43 12.08
CA LEU A 92 -5.06 -2.25 10.77
C LEU A 92 -3.87 -3.17 10.50
N GLY A 93 -3.06 -3.47 11.53
CA GLY A 93 -1.93 -4.39 11.43
C GLY A 93 -2.34 -5.79 10.95
N LYS A 94 -3.54 -6.25 11.27
CA LYS A 94 -4.04 -7.59 10.88
C LYS A 94 -4.43 -7.70 9.41
N ILE A 95 -4.82 -6.58 8.80
CA ILE A 95 -5.20 -6.50 7.38
C ILE A 95 -4.05 -5.99 6.51
N LYS A 96 -3.03 -5.37 7.09
CA LYS A 96 -1.86 -4.87 6.33
C LYS A 96 -1.13 -6.04 5.68
N GLY A 97 -0.86 -5.92 4.37
CA GLY A 97 -0.23 -6.97 3.59
C GLY A 97 -1.17 -8.07 3.07
N THR A 98 -2.47 -8.01 3.37
CA THR A 98 -3.46 -8.92 2.77
C THR A 98 -4.04 -8.36 1.46
N PRO A 99 -4.61 -9.19 0.57
CA PRO A 99 -5.29 -8.72 -0.64
C PRO A 99 -6.45 -7.75 -0.39
N GLU A 100 -7.06 -7.79 0.80
CA GLU A 100 -8.14 -6.89 1.23
C GLU A 100 -7.66 -5.47 1.49
N TYR A 101 -6.40 -5.28 1.89
CA TYR A 101 -5.85 -3.99 2.29
C TYR A 101 -6.04 -2.92 1.23
N GLY A 102 -5.68 -3.23 -0.02
CA GLY A 102 -5.84 -2.30 -1.15
C GLY A 102 -7.31 -1.93 -1.41
N CYS A 103 -8.25 -2.83 -1.12
CA CYS A 103 -9.68 -2.54 -1.23
C CYS A 103 -10.14 -1.56 -0.15
N ILE A 104 -9.70 -1.77 1.10
CA ILE A 104 -10.03 -0.90 2.23
C ILE A 104 -9.45 0.49 1.99
N LEU A 105 -8.17 0.59 1.61
CA LEU A 105 -7.54 1.86 1.24
C LEU A 105 -8.35 2.60 0.18
N LYS A 106 -8.81 1.91 -0.87
CA LYS A 106 -9.67 2.51 -1.89
C LYS A 106 -10.92 3.14 -1.28
N GLN A 107 -11.63 2.40 -0.44
CA GLN A 107 -12.86 2.87 0.19
C GLN A 107 -12.62 4.03 1.15
N ILE A 108 -11.51 4.01 1.90
CA ILE A 108 -11.09 5.10 2.78
C ILE A 108 -10.82 6.37 1.97
N PHE A 109 -10.02 6.30 0.91
CA PHE A 109 -9.75 7.46 0.05
C PHE A 109 -11.03 8.02 -0.59
N GLU A 110 -11.93 7.15 -1.05
CA GLU A 110 -13.24 7.56 -1.60
C GLU A 110 -14.15 8.21 -0.56
N PHE A 111 -14.15 7.69 0.67
CA PHE A 111 -14.89 8.28 1.78
C PHE A 111 -14.37 9.68 2.11
N TYR A 112 -13.07 9.84 2.34
CA TYR A 112 -12.51 11.13 2.72
C TYR A 112 -12.55 12.18 1.61
N ALA A 113 -12.45 11.78 0.34
CA ALA A 113 -12.72 12.71 -0.75
C ALA A 113 -14.13 13.31 -0.66
N LYS A 114 -15.12 12.50 -0.23
CA LYS A 114 -16.49 12.98 0.01
C LYS A 114 -16.59 13.85 1.26
N VAL A 115 -15.89 13.49 2.35
CA VAL A 115 -15.82 14.29 3.59
C VAL A 115 -15.36 15.71 3.27
N LEU A 116 -14.21 15.84 2.60
CA LEU A 116 -13.64 17.14 2.25
C LEU A 116 -14.59 17.92 1.31
N ALA A 117 -15.21 17.26 0.33
CA ALA A 117 -16.17 17.91 -0.57
C ALA A 117 -17.49 18.35 0.12
N VAL A 118 -17.92 17.67 1.18
CA VAL A 118 -19.07 18.08 2.00
C VAL A 118 -18.67 19.23 2.92
N GLY A 119 -17.50 19.13 3.58
CA GLY A 119 -16.95 20.19 4.41
C GLY A 119 -16.76 21.49 3.63
N GLN A 120 -16.27 21.41 2.38
CA GLN A 120 -16.10 22.57 1.50
C GLN A 120 -17.42 23.28 1.24
N ARG A 121 -18.49 22.51 0.99
CA ARG A 121 -19.85 23.05 0.80
C ARG A 121 -20.45 23.67 2.06
N LYS A 122 -19.96 23.29 3.24
CA LYS A 122 -20.33 23.87 4.53
C LYS A 122 -19.39 25.02 4.96
N GLY A 123 -18.55 25.51 4.05
CA GLY A 123 -17.72 26.70 4.27
C GLY A 123 -16.30 26.44 4.78
N GLY A 124 -15.90 25.19 5.00
CA GLY A 124 -14.51 24.90 5.36
C GLY A 124 -13.56 24.99 4.16
N ASN A 125 -12.29 25.33 4.39
CA ASN A 125 -11.27 25.36 3.35
C ASN A 125 -10.45 24.07 3.34
N TYR A 126 -10.76 23.18 2.40
CA TYR A 126 -10.16 21.85 2.29
C TYR A 126 -9.48 21.59 0.93
N THR A 127 -9.21 22.64 0.15
CA THR A 127 -8.64 22.53 -1.20
C THR A 127 -7.29 21.82 -1.19
N ASP A 128 -6.37 22.26 -0.32
CA ASP A 128 -5.03 21.67 -0.21
C ASP A 128 -5.07 20.21 0.24
N LEU A 129 -5.92 19.90 1.22
CA LEU A 129 -6.15 18.53 1.68
C LEU A 129 -6.74 17.65 0.57
N SER A 130 -7.67 18.18 -0.22
CA SER A 130 -8.29 17.44 -1.33
C SER A 130 -7.27 17.13 -2.42
N HIS A 131 -6.42 18.10 -2.76
CA HIS A 131 -5.33 17.93 -3.72
C HIS A 131 -4.31 16.90 -3.22
N LEU A 132 -3.92 16.99 -1.95
CA LEU A 132 -2.96 16.08 -1.33
C LEU A 132 -3.53 14.65 -1.22
N LEU A 133 -4.78 14.49 -0.80
CA LEU A 133 -5.48 13.20 -0.76
C LEU A 133 -5.52 12.55 -2.14
N GLY A 134 -5.77 13.33 -3.20
CA GLY A 134 -5.75 12.83 -4.58
C GLY A 134 -4.36 12.32 -5.00
N ARG A 135 -3.28 13.01 -4.59
CA ARG A 135 -1.91 12.54 -4.83
C ARG A 135 -1.57 11.30 -4.01
N LEU A 136 -1.95 11.26 -2.74
CA LEU A 136 -1.78 10.10 -1.87
C LEU A 136 -2.52 8.89 -2.43
N LYS A 137 -3.76 9.04 -2.89
CA LYS A 137 -4.51 7.98 -3.58
C LYS A 137 -3.74 7.46 -4.79
N ARG A 138 -3.25 8.32 -5.69
CA ARG A 138 -2.50 7.87 -6.88
C ARG A 138 -1.20 7.15 -6.55
N CYS A 139 -0.55 7.56 -5.47
CA CYS A 139 0.70 6.97 -5.00
C CYS A 139 0.47 5.63 -4.27
N LEU A 140 -0.39 5.63 -3.25
CA LEU A 140 -0.52 4.56 -2.26
C LEU A 140 -1.50 3.48 -2.71
N LEU A 141 -2.46 3.81 -3.57
CA LEU A 141 -3.50 2.89 -3.98
C LEU A 141 -3.01 1.96 -5.09
N LYS A 142 -2.60 0.75 -4.70
CA LYS A 142 -2.44 -0.39 -5.60
C LYS A 142 -3.54 -1.41 -5.32
N VAL A 143 -4.59 -1.41 -6.13
CA VAL A 143 -5.63 -2.46 -6.03
C VAL A 143 -5.17 -3.66 -6.84
N HIS A 144 -4.46 -4.57 -6.19
CA HIS A 144 -3.97 -5.79 -6.83
C HIS A 144 -5.12 -6.74 -7.23
N CYS A 145 -6.23 -6.75 -6.49
CA CYS A 145 -7.34 -7.69 -6.71
C CYS A 145 -8.72 -6.99 -6.84
N PRO A 146 -9.03 -6.38 -8.00
CA PRO A 146 -10.29 -5.66 -8.20
C PRO A 146 -11.54 -6.57 -8.07
N GLY A 147 -11.45 -7.83 -8.50
CA GLY A 147 -12.53 -8.81 -8.35
C GLY A 147 -12.84 -9.17 -6.90
N LEU A 148 -11.80 -9.36 -6.07
CA LEU A 148 -11.95 -9.56 -4.62
C LEU A 148 -12.59 -8.34 -3.97
N CYS A 149 -12.12 -7.13 -4.33
CA CYS A 149 -12.67 -5.91 -3.78
C CYS A 149 -14.15 -5.73 -4.10
N LYS A 150 -14.59 -6.06 -5.33
CA LYS A 150 -16.02 -6.06 -5.69
C LYS A 150 -16.82 -7.05 -4.83
N LYS A 151 -16.30 -8.26 -4.60
CA LYS A 151 -16.96 -9.28 -3.76
C LYS A 151 -17.12 -8.81 -2.32
N ILE A 152 -16.06 -8.31 -1.71
CA ILE A 152 -16.08 -7.83 -0.32
C ILE A 152 -17.05 -6.65 -0.16
N ASN A 153 -17.01 -5.68 -1.08
CA ASN A 153 -17.96 -4.57 -1.06
C ASN A 153 -19.41 -5.03 -1.19
N ARG A 154 -19.69 -6.07 -2.00
CA ARG A 154 -21.03 -6.65 -2.13
C ARG A 154 -21.45 -7.36 -0.84
N GLN A 155 -20.55 -8.11 -0.21
CA GLN A 155 -20.81 -8.80 1.06
C GLN A 155 -21.06 -7.80 2.18
N ALA A 156 -20.21 -6.77 2.32
CA ALA A 156 -20.36 -5.72 3.32
C ALA A 156 -21.72 -4.99 3.23
N LYS A 157 -22.34 -4.92 2.04
CA LYS A 157 -23.68 -4.35 1.85
C LYS A 157 -24.83 -5.30 2.23
N LYS A 158 -24.59 -6.61 2.21
CA LYS A 158 -25.63 -7.65 2.35
C LYS A 158 -25.62 -8.33 3.72
N GLN A 159 -24.45 -8.45 4.33
CA GLN A 159 -24.23 -9.20 5.56
C GLN A 159 -23.59 -8.27 6.57
N THR A 160 -24.27 -8.03 7.70
CA THR A 160 -23.68 -7.34 8.85
C THR A 160 -22.61 -8.23 9.48
N VAL A 161 -21.45 -7.65 9.79
CA VAL A 161 -20.47 -8.33 10.63
C VAL A 161 -20.92 -8.13 12.07
N GLU A 162 -21.29 -9.21 12.75
CA GLU A 162 -21.53 -9.18 14.20
C GLU A 162 -20.19 -9.10 14.91
N VAL A 163 -20.08 -8.18 15.88
CA VAL A 163 -18.81 -7.84 16.53
C VAL A 163 -19.00 -7.82 18.02
N ASP A 164 -18.60 -8.91 18.67
CA ASP A 164 -18.42 -8.93 20.13
C ASP A 164 -17.07 -8.32 20.51
N ASN A 165 -16.03 -8.65 19.72
CA ASN A 165 -14.70 -8.07 19.86
C ASN A 165 -14.03 -7.93 18.48
N VAL A 166 -13.65 -6.69 18.13
CA VAL A 166 -12.99 -6.38 16.85
C VAL A 166 -11.68 -7.15 16.69
N SER A 167 -10.98 -7.48 17.78
CA SER A 167 -9.72 -8.23 17.69
C SER A 167 -9.90 -9.64 17.14
N ASP A 168 -11.08 -10.24 17.23
CA ASP A 168 -11.27 -11.66 16.93
C ASP A 168 -11.70 -11.88 15.48
N LEU A 169 -11.96 -10.78 14.76
CA LEU A 169 -12.35 -10.79 13.37
C LEU A 169 -11.19 -11.20 12.45
N SER A 170 -11.48 -12.08 11.50
CA SER A 170 -10.54 -12.40 10.41
C SER A 170 -10.25 -11.17 9.54
N PRO A 171 -9.14 -11.13 8.79
CA PRO A 171 -8.83 -10.00 7.90
C PRO A 171 -9.96 -9.64 6.93
N ARG A 172 -10.69 -10.65 6.43
CA ARG A 172 -11.86 -10.42 5.55
C ARG A 172 -13.06 -9.84 6.30
N GLN A 173 -13.34 -10.32 7.51
CA GLN A 173 -14.40 -9.73 8.35
C GLN A 173 -14.04 -8.30 8.76
N LEU A 174 -12.78 -8.03 9.12
CA LEU A 174 -12.28 -6.68 9.39
C LEU A 174 -12.44 -5.76 8.18
N ALA A 175 -12.11 -6.26 6.98
CA ALA A 175 -12.32 -5.51 5.74
C ALA A 175 -13.80 -5.15 5.53
N MET A 176 -14.71 -6.12 5.72
CA MET A 176 -16.14 -5.90 5.63
C MET A 176 -16.63 -4.91 6.68
N PHE A 177 -16.20 -5.08 7.93
CA PHE A 177 -16.57 -4.23 9.06
C PHE A 177 -16.12 -2.77 8.83
N GLN A 178 -14.86 -2.53 8.48
CA GLN A 178 -14.37 -1.19 8.14
C GLN A 178 -15.15 -0.57 6.97
N ILE A 179 -15.47 -1.35 5.93
CA ILE A 179 -16.30 -0.87 4.81
C ILE A 179 -17.71 -0.50 5.27
N GLN A 180 -18.30 -1.27 6.19
CA GLN A 180 -19.61 -0.97 6.78
C GLN A 180 -19.61 0.33 7.57
N LYS A 181 -18.58 0.55 8.41
CA LYS A 181 -18.40 1.82 9.15
C LYS A 181 -18.33 3.00 8.19
N LEU A 182 -17.51 2.91 7.14
CA LEU A 182 -17.40 3.95 6.10
C LEU A 182 -18.74 4.19 5.38
N GLN A 183 -19.49 3.13 5.07
CA GLN A 183 -20.81 3.26 4.44
C GLN A 183 -21.84 3.89 5.37
N GLY A 184 -21.84 3.52 6.66
CA GLY A 184 -22.67 4.11 7.70
C GLY A 184 -22.40 5.61 7.83
N ALA A 185 -21.15 5.98 8.05
CA ALA A 185 -20.71 7.37 8.13
C ALA A 185 -21.07 8.14 6.84
N LYS A 186 -20.85 7.55 5.65
CA LYS A 186 -21.18 8.17 4.35
C LYS A 186 -22.66 8.50 4.18
N ARG A 187 -23.56 7.72 4.78
CA ARG A 187 -25.02 7.97 4.77
C ARG A 187 -25.39 9.16 5.66
N ARG A 188 -24.70 9.34 6.79
CA ARG A 188 -24.95 10.41 7.77
C ARG A 188 -24.26 11.73 7.42
N LEU A 189 -23.11 11.67 6.74
CA LEU A 189 -22.17 12.78 6.47
C LEU A 189 -22.80 14.11 6.02
N ALA A 190 -23.85 14.10 5.19
CA ALA A 190 -24.45 15.33 4.69
C ALA A 190 -25.45 15.98 5.67
N LYS A 191 -26.04 15.16 6.55
CA LYS A 191 -27.15 15.54 7.45
C LYS A 191 -26.69 15.75 8.89
N ASP A 192 -25.66 15.03 9.30
CA ASP A 192 -25.12 15.05 10.65
C ASP A 192 -23.76 15.76 10.67
N LEU A 193 -23.73 16.93 11.31
CA LEU A 193 -22.51 17.72 11.50
C LEU A 193 -21.51 16.99 12.38
N GLY A 194 -21.97 16.24 13.40
CA GLY A 194 -21.09 15.48 14.29
C GLY A 194 -20.32 14.40 13.55
N THR A 195 -20.99 13.65 12.65
CA THR A 195 -20.29 12.71 11.76
C THR A 195 -19.24 13.39 10.88
N LEU A 196 -19.53 14.59 10.35
CA LEU A 196 -18.58 15.34 9.52
C LEU A 196 -17.36 15.79 10.33
N GLU A 197 -17.59 16.44 11.47
CA GLU A 197 -16.54 16.90 12.38
C GLU A 197 -15.67 15.75 12.87
N LYS A 198 -16.29 14.62 13.25
CA LYS A 198 -15.58 13.38 13.59
C LYS A 198 -14.71 12.89 12.44
N ALA A 199 -15.24 12.87 11.22
CA ALA A 199 -14.46 12.47 10.06
C ALA A 199 -13.26 13.42 9.83
N ILE A 200 -13.43 14.74 9.97
CA ILE A 200 -12.33 15.70 9.85
C ILE A 200 -11.23 15.39 10.88
N VAL A 201 -11.59 15.21 12.16
CA VAL A 201 -10.64 14.88 13.23
C VAL A 201 -9.92 13.56 12.97
N GLU A 202 -10.60 12.58 12.39
CA GLU A 202 -10.01 11.27 12.09
C GLU A 202 -9.15 11.24 10.81
N LEU A 203 -9.08 12.33 10.02
CA LEU A 203 -8.17 12.42 8.86
C LEU A 203 -6.72 12.11 9.23
N LYS A 204 -6.31 12.42 10.47
CA LYS A 204 -4.98 12.11 10.99
C LYS A 204 -4.70 10.60 11.03
N GLY A 205 -5.75 9.79 11.16
CA GLY A 205 -5.69 8.33 11.16
C GLY A 205 -5.16 7.76 9.84
N LEU A 206 -5.25 8.49 8.72
CA LEU A 206 -4.74 8.04 7.42
C LEU A 206 -3.22 7.78 7.44
N GLN A 207 -2.46 8.36 8.37
CA GLN A 207 -1.03 8.09 8.49
C GLN A 207 -0.74 6.61 8.77
N PHE A 208 -1.63 5.92 9.47
CA PHE A 208 -1.46 4.49 9.79
C PHE A 208 -1.70 3.60 8.56
N TYR A 209 -2.43 4.14 7.58
CA TYR A 209 -2.78 3.51 6.31
C TYR A 209 -1.73 3.74 5.21
N ASP A 210 -0.53 4.21 5.57
CA ASP A 210 0.59 4.32 4.65
C ASP A 210 1.03 2.94 4.12
N SER A 211 1.10 2.83 2.79
CA SER A 211 1.28 1.58 2.05
C SER A 211 2.73 1.27 1.69
N ASN A 212 3.71 1.90 2.34
CA ASN A 212 5.14 1.54 2.22
C ASN A 212 5.48 0.07 2.54
N THR A 213 4.50 -0.74 2.96
CA THR A 213 4.60 -2.21 2.86
C THR A 213 4.23 -2.67 1.46
N GLU A 214 5.21 -3.22 0.76
CA GLU A 214 4.97 -4.11 -0.38
C GLU A 214 3.89 -5.12 0.01
N VAL A 215 2.71 -5.00 -0.61
CA VAL A 215 1.73 -6.08 -0.58
C VAL A 215 2.41 -7.23 -1.31
N ARG A 216 2.96 -8.18 -0.54
CA ARG A 216 3.52 -9.41 -1.09
C ARG A 216 2.49 -9.94 -2.07
N VAL A 217 2.91 -10.06 -3.32
CA VAL A 217 2.08 -10.46 -4.45
C VAL A 217 1.71 -11.94 -4.25
N GLY A 218 0.89 -12.22 -3.24
CA GLY A 218 0.10 -13.43 -3.16
C GLY A 218 -0.96 -13.28 -4.23
N THR A 219 -0.84 -14.10 -5.27
CA THR A 219 -1.82 -14.28 -6.33
C THR A 219 -3.23 -14.05 -5.81
N CYS A 220 -3.97 -13.13 -6.44
CA CYS A 220 -5.38 -12.92 -6.12
C CYS A 220 -6.09 -14.28 -6.07
N PRO A 221 -6.86 -14.60 -5.02
CA PRO A 221 -7.50 -15.91 -4.92
C PRO A 221 -8.41 -16.13 -6.14
N THR A 222 -7.94 -16.95 -7.07
CA THR A 222 -8.65 -17.38 -8.27
C THR A 222 -9.62 -18.47 -7.87
N LYS A 223 -10.81 -18.04 -7.41
CA LYS A 223 -11.87 -18.86 -6.83
C LYS A 223 -11.49 -19.46 -5.46
N ALA A 224 -12.32 -19.18 -4.47
CA ALA A 224 -12.44 -20.05 -3.30
C ALA A 224 -13.53 -21.09 -3.61
N PRO A 225 -13.44 -22.32 -3.07
CA PRO A 225 -14.41 -23.40 -3.30
C PRO A 225 -15.85 -23.01 -2.97
#